data_AF-A0A925YZ26-F1
#
_entry.id   AF-A0A925YZ26-F1
#
_cell.length_a   1.000
_cell.length_b   1.000
_cell.length_c   1.000
_cell.angle_alpha   90.00
_cell.angle_beta   90.00
_cell.angle_gamma   90.00
#
_symmetry.space_group_name_H-M   'P 1'
#
loop_
_entity.id
_entity.type
_entity.pdbx_description
1 polymer ?
#
loop_
_entity_poly.entity_id
_entity_poly.type
_entity_poly.pdbx_seq_one_letter_code
_entity_poly.pdbx_strand_id
1 'polypeptide(L)'
;MKNHINFKFIVLLAVIPLTIMATAPGGLENIAQSIRSGDAKQVAAYFDKMVEMKIGAKEATYSKAQAEQVLKDFFSKNKPLNFQFNHDGTSGANNAYYAIGTLKTDNAKYRVSVYMKKNGDTFIIQELSIENE
;
A
#
# COMPACT_ATOMS: atom_id res chain seq x y z
N MET A 1 54.64 -16.86 51.16
CA MET A 1 53.56 -15.84 51.23
C MET A 1 53.37 -15.24 49.84
N LYS A 2 52.11 -14.96 49.45
CA LYS A 2 51.58 -14.44 48.15
C LYS A 2 50.87 -15.55 47.33
N ASN A 3 49.61 -15.85 47.64
CA ASN A 3 48.35 -15.21 47.24
C ASN A 3 47.81 -15.79 45.91
N HIS A 4 46.89 -16.75 46.04
CA HIS A 4 46.08 -17.26 44.93
C HIS A 4 44.97 -16.25 44.58
N ILE A 5 44.99 -15.73 43.36
CA ILE A 5 43.92 -14.88 42.83
C ILE A 5 42.97 -15.77 42.02
N ASN A 6 41.80 -16.06 42.59
CA ASN A 6 40.72 -16.80 41.91
C ASN A 6 39.95 -15.87 40.98
N PHE A 7 40.21 -15.93 39.67
CA PHE A 7 39.49 -15.15 38.67
C PHE A 7 38.16 -15.85 38.32
N LYS A 8 37.08 -15.48 39.00
CA LYS A 8 35.71 -15.90 38.62
C LYS A 8 35.31 -15.10 37.37
N PHE A 9 35.24 -15.76 36.22
CA PHE A 9 34.65 -15.19 35.00
C PHE A 9 33.15 -15.00 35.20
N ILE A 10 32.74 -13.77 35.51
CA ILE A 10 31.34 -13.34 35.44
C ILE A 10 31.12 -12.89 34.00
N VAL A 11 30.51 -13.75 33.18
CA VAL A 11 30.02 -13.38 31.85
C VAL A 11 28.74 -12.57 32.04
N LEU A 12 28.87 -11.25 31.96
CA LEU A 12 27.72 -10.33 31.92
C LEU A 12 27.11 -10.38 30.52
N LEU A 13 26.06 -11.18 30.34
CA LEU A 13 25.30 -11.23 29.09
C LEU A 13 24.48 -9.94 28.96
N ALA A 14 25.01 -8.95 28.25
CA ALA A 14 24.28 -7.74 27.90
C ALA A 14 23.21 -8.09 26.87
N VAL A 15 21.97 -8.22 27.32
CA VAL A 15 20.79 -8.31 26.45
C VAL A 15 20.54 -6.92 25.89
N ILE A 16 21.07 -6.64 24.70
CA ILE A 16 20.75 -5.41 23.96
C ILE A 16 19.32 -5.56 23.44
N PRO A 17 18.36 -4.70 23.84
CA PRO A 17 17.05 -4.73 23.24
C PRO A 17 17.19 -4.30 21.78
N LEU A 18 16.93 -5.22 20.85
CA LEU A 18 16.80 -4.93 19.43
C LEU A 18 15.51 -4.12 19.23
N THR A 19 15.61 -2.80 19.28
CA THR A 19 14.49 -1.93 18.92
C THR A 19 14.30 -1.99 17.42
N ILE A 20 13.33 -2.78 16.98
CA ILE A 20 12.84 -2.73 15.60
C ILE A 20 12.17 -1.38 15.43
N MET A 21 12.89 -0.42 14.84
CA MET A 21 12.28 0.83 14.38
C MET A 21 11.38 0.49 13.19
N ALA A 22 10.10 0.25 13.45
CA ALA A 22 9.10 0.19 12.39
C ALA A 22 9.02 1.58 11.78
N THR A 23 9.64 1.78 10.61
CA THR A 23 9.37 2.97 9.81
C THR A 23 7.89 2.95 9.45
N ALA A 24 7.17 4.03 9.77
CA ALA A 24 5.79 4.17 9.34
C ALA A 24 5.73 3.94 7.81
N PRO A 25 4.80 3.11 7.33
CA PRO A 25 4.67 2.89 5.91
C PRO A 25 4.42 4.23 5.19
N GLY A 26 5.21 4.51 4.15
CA GLY A 26 5.03 5.71 3.32
C GLY A 26 3.65 5.72 2.66
N GLY A 27 3.23 6.87 2.12
CA GLY A 27 1.87 7.07 1.59
C GLY A 27 1.38 5.97 0.61
N LEU A 28 2.28 5.42 -0.23
CA LEU A 28 1.95 4.29 -1.12
C LEU A 28 1.68 2.99 -0.38
N GLU A 29 2.41 2.67 0.68
CA GLU A 29 2.17 1.44 1.44
C GLU A 29 0.86 1.55 2.24
N ASN A 30 0.46 2.75 2.68
CA ASN A 30 -0.87 2.95 3.30
C ASN A 30 -2.01 2.72 2.29
N ILE A 31 -1.85 3.17 1.04
CA ILE A 31 -2.78 2.83 -0.06
C ILE A 31 -2.77 1.32 -0.30
N ALA A 32 -1.59 0.70 -0.36
CA ALA A 32 -1.46 -0.73 -0.58
C ALA A 32 -2.14 -1.55 0.53
N GLN A 33 -1.98 -1.15 1.79
CA GLN A 33 -2.67 -1.75 2.94
C GLN A 33 -4.19 -1.60 2.85
N SER A 34 -4.66 -0.44 2.40
CA SER A 34 -6.10 -0.17 2.21
C SER A 34 -6.70 -1.07 1.12
N ILE A 35 -5.97 -1.31 0.03
CA ILE A 35 -6.38 -2.26 -1.02
C ILE A 35 -6.32 -3.69 -0.49
N ARG A 36 -5.25 -4.04 0.24
CA ARG A 36 -5.02 -5.37 0.82
C ARG A 36 -6.10 -5.77 1.82
N SER A 37 -6.66 -4.81 2.57
CA SER A 37 -7.75 -5.05 3.52
C SER A 37 -9.10 -5.28 2.83
N GLY A 38 -9.25 -4.89 1.57
CA GLY A 38 -10.52 -4.90 0.84
C GLY A 38 -11.53 -3.87 1.35
N ASP A 39 -11.10 -2.89 2.15
CA ASP A 39 -11.94 -1.80 2.62
C ASP A 39 -11.92 -0.64 1.62
N ALA A 40 -12.92 -0.63 0.72
CA ALA A 40 -13.06 0.41 -0.30
C ALA A 40 -13.15 1.82 0.29
N LYS A 41 -13.65 2.00 1.51
CA LYS A 41 -13.73 3.30 2.17
C LYS A 41 -12.34 3.82 2.54
N GLN A 42 -11.45 2.94 2.98
CA GLN A 42 -10.05 3.30 3.26
C GLN A 42 -9.31 3.68 1.97
N VAL A 43 -9.54 2.96 0.87
CA VAL A 43 -8.96 3.35 -0.43
C VAL A 43 -9.53 4.70 -0.90
N ALA A 44 -10.84 4.90 -0.75
CA ALA A 44 -11.50 6.14 -1.12
C ALA A 44 -11.02 7.36 -0.34
N ALA A 45 -10.40 7.18 0.84
CA ALA A 45 -9.75 8.27 1.55
C ALA A 45 -8.69 8.99 0.69
N TYR A 46 -8.05 8.26 -0.23
CA TYR A 46 -7.04 8.76 -1.15
C TYR A 46 -7.61 9.23 -2.50
N PHE A 47 -8.89 9.03 -2.78
CA PHE A 47 -9.51 9.49 -4.03
C PHE A 47 -9.61 11.02 -4.09
N ASP A 48 -9.33 11.56 -5.29
CA ASP A 48 -9.72 12.91 -5.65
C ASP A 48 -11.26 13.03 -5.73
N LYS A 49 -11.77 14.26 -5.89
CA LYS A 49 -13.21 14.53 -6.00
C LYS A 49 -13.86 13.76 -7.16
N MET A 50 -13.13 13.67 -8.28
CA MET A 50 -13.49 12.90 -9.46
C MET A 50 -12.36 11.93 -9.76
N VAL A 51 -12.70 10.65 -9.96
CA VAL A 51 -11.74 9.58 -10.22
C VAL A 51 -12.14 8.88 -11.50
N GLU A 52 -11.20 8.75 -12.42
CA GLU A 52 -11.36 7.89 -13.58
C GLU A 52 -11.12 6.43 -13.18
N MET A 53 -12.06 5.56 -13.50
CA MET A 53 -11.97 4.15 -13.17
C MET A 53 -12.12 3.29 -14.40
N LYS A 54 -11.15 2.40 -14.60
CA LYS A 54 -11.18 1.36 -15.63
C LYS A 54 -11.16 -0.01 -14.99
N ILE A 55 -12.29 -0.73 -15.03
CA ILE A 55 -12.38 -2.10 -14.51
C ILE A 55 -12.83 -3.02 -15.64
N GLY A 56 -11.92 -3.87 -16.10
CA GLY A 56 -12.13 -4.69 -17.30
C GLY A 56 -12.37 -3.80 -18.53
N ALA A 57 -13.50 -3.99 -19.21
CA ALA A 57 -13.88 -3.21 -20.39
C ALA A 57 -14.65 -1.91 -20.06
N LYS A 58 -14.96 -1.65 -18.79
CA LYS A 58 -15.73 -0.48 -18.37
C LYS A 58 -14.79 0.63 -17.92
N GLU A 59 -14.91 1.79 -18.56
CA GLU A 59 -14.13 2.98 -18.26
C GLU A 59 -15.09 4.17 -18.09
N ALA A 60 -14.99 4.87 -16.96
CA ALA A 60 -15.81 6.04 -16.68
C ALA A 60 -15.22 6.88 -15.53
N THR A 61 -15.54 8.17 -15.52
CA THR A 61 -15.25 9.07 -14.40
C THR A 61 -16.39 9.06 -13.38
N TYR A 62 -16.04 8.93 -12.10
CA TYR A 62 -16.97 8.88 -10.98
C TYR A 62 -16.64 9.95 -9.95
N SER A 63 -17.65 10.44 -9.22
CA SER A 63 -17.35 11.15 -7.96
C SER A 63 -16.70 10.21 -6.94
N LYS A 64 -15.95 10.73 -5.97
CA LYS A 64 -15.34 9.95 -4.88
C LYS A 64 -16.31 8.92 -4.25
N ALA A 65 -17.53 9.34 -3.93
CA ALA A 65 -18.53 8.46 -3.32
C ALA A 65 -19.00 7.35 -4.26
N GLN A 66 -19.16 7.65 -5.56
CA GLN A 66 -19.51 6.63 -6.56
C GLN A 66 -18.33 5.67 -6.80
N ALA A 67 -17.11 6.19 -6.89
CA ALA A 67 -15.89 5.40 -7.04
C ALA A 67 -15.72 4.41 -5.87
N GLU A 68 -15.99 4.85 -4.63
CA GLU A 68 -16.02 3.98 -3.46
C GLU A 68 -17.00 2.82 -3.64
N GLN A 69 -18.23 3.09 -4.11
CA GLN A 69 -19.22 2.03 -4.33
C GLN A 69 -18.81 1.07 -5.46
N VAL A 70 -18.23 1.57 -6.55
CA VAL A 70 -17.74 0.73 -7.64
C VAL A 70 -16.61 -0.18 -7.16
N LEU A 71 -15.66 0.36 -6.38
CA LEU A 71 -14.57 -0.42 -5.83
C LEU A 71 -15.07 -1.44 -4.78
N LYS A 72 -16.06 -1.06 -3.97
CA LYS A 72 -16.72 -1.96 -3.00
C LYS A 72 -17.40 -3.13 -3.70
N ASP A 73 -18.13 -2.88 -4.79
CA ASP A 73 -18.73 -3.94 -5.62
C ASP A 73 -17.65 -4.87 -6.17
N PHE A 74 -16.55 -4.32 -6.68
CA PHE A 74 -15.40 -5.11 -7.15
C PHE A 74 -14.81 -6.01 -6.06
N PHE A 75 -14.51 -5.46 -4.86
CA PHE A 75 -13.95 -6.25 -3.75
C PHE A 75 -14.93 -7.28 -3.18
N SER A 76 -16.24 -7.03 -3.24
CA SER A 76 -17.24 -8.01 -2.79
C SER A 76 -17.29 -9.25 -3.68
N LYS A 77 -16.94 -9.10 -4.97
CA LYS A 77 -16.85 -10.18 -5.96
C LYS A 77 -15.46 -10.80 -6.05
N ASN A 78 -14.44 -10.07 -5.61
CA ASN A 78 -13.03 -10.46 -5.70
C ASN A 78 -12.33 -10.11 -4.40
N LYS A 79 -12.47 -10.97 -3.39
CA LYS A 79 -11.99 -10.68 -2.04
C LYS A 79 -10.46 -10.58 -2.05
N PRO A 80 -9.87 -9.43 -1.68
CA PRO A 80 -8.42 -9.30 -1.62
C PRO A 80 -7.80 -10.28 -0.63
N LEU A 81 -6.78 -11.00 -1.09
CA LEU A 81 -5.93 -11.86 -0.26
C LEU A 81 -4.57 -11.22 -0.03
N ASN A 82 -4.03 -10.57 -1.05
CA ASN A 82 -2.81 -9.79 -0.95
C ASN A 82 -2.78 -8.69 -2.01
N PHE A 83 -2.06 -7.62 -1.72
CA PHE A 83 -1.76 -6.56 -2.65
C PHE A 83 -0.35 -6.01 -2.39
N GLN A 84 0.36 -5.64 -3.46
CA GLN A 84 1.64 -4.94 -3.36
C GLN A 84 1.86 -4.11 -4.63
N PHE A 85 2.37 -2.90 -4.48
CA PHE A 85 2.94 -2.16 -5.60
C PHE A 85 4.31 -2.75 -5.96
N ASN A 86 4.50 -3.06 -7.24
CA ASN A 86 5.70 -3.69 -7.77
C ASN A 86 6.55 -2.71 -8.61
N HIS A 87 5.91 -1.67 -9.15
CA HIS A 87 6.56 -0.61 -9.91
C HIS A 87 5.92 0.73 -9.59
N ASP A 88 6.71 1.78 -9.44
CA ASP A 88 6.20 3.12 -9.20
C ASP A 88 7.22 4.18 -9.65
N GLY A 89 6.75 5.40 -9.86
CA GLY A 89 7.62 6.49 -10.28
C GLY A 89 6.88 7.78 -10.64
N THR A 90 7.64 8.80 -11.02
CA THR A 90 7.10 10.09 -11.46
C THR A 90 6.60 10.02 -12.90
N SER A 91 5.39 10.52 -13.16
CA SER A 91 4.76 10.57 -14.49
C SER A 91 4.85 11.97 -15.11
N GLY A 92 6.07 12.47 -15.30
CA GLY A 92 6.31 13.79 -15.90
C GLY A 92 6.32 14.95 -14.90
N ALA A 93 5.77 16.11 -15.30
CA ALA A 93 5.78 17.34 -14.50
C ALA A 93 4.62 17.40 -13.48
N ASN A 94 4.63 18.42 -12.60
CA ASN A 94 3.51 18.76 -11.71
C ASN A 94 3.14 17.71 -10.63
N ASN A 95 4.14 17.02 -10.08
CA ASN A 95 3.96 16.00 -9.03
C ASN A 95 3.06 14.82 -9.44
N ALA A 96 2.92 14.57 -10.75
CA ALA A 96 2.26 13.38 -11.24
C ALA A 96 3.09 12.14 -10.88
N TYR A 97 2.43 11.12 -10.36
CA TYR A 97 3.03 9.89 -9.87
C TYR A 97 2.18 8.71 -10.31
N TYR A 98 2.81 7.59 -10.64
CA TYR A 98 2.12 6.36 -10.96
C TYR A 98 2.62 5.23 -10.07
N ALA A 99 1.76 4.27 -9.79
CA ALA A 99 2.14 3.01 -9.16
C ALA A 99 1.34 1.86 -9.77
N ILE A 100 2.00 0.74 -10.00
CA ILE A 100 1.45 -0.47 -10.59
C ILE A 100 1.74 -1.62 -9.63
N GLY A 101 0.72 -2.40 -9.31
CA GLY A 101 0.79 -3.49 -8.36
C GLY A 101 -0.04 -4.69 -8.76
N THR A 102 0.25 -5.82 -8.13
CA THR A 102 -0.51 -7.05 -8.29
C THR A 102 -1.48 -7.23 -7.12
N LEU A 103 -2.77 -7.34 -7.44
CA LEU A 103 -3.83 -7.74 -6.53
C LEU A 103 -4.12 -9.22 -6.71
N LYS A 104 -3.88 -10.00 -5.66
CA LYS A 104 -4.32 -11.40 -5.57
C LYS A 104 -5.64 -11.45 -4.83
N THR A 105 -6.64 -12.09 -5.42
CA THR A 105 -7.94 -12.31 -4.78
C THR A 105 -8.20 -13.81 -4.62
N ASP A 106 -9.32 -14.15 -4.00
CA ASP A 106 -9.84 -15.52 -3.92
C ASP A 106 -10.16 -16.13 -5.29
N ASN A 107 -10.47 -15.30 -6.28
CA ASN A 107 -10.94 -15.74 -7.59
C ASN A 107 -9.92 -15.57 -8.73
N ALA A 108 -9.05 -14.55 -8.67
CA ALA A 108 -8.14 -14.21 -9.77
C ALA A 108 -6.95 -13.35 -9.31
N LYS A 109 -6.07 -13.03 -10.27
CA LYS A 109 -5.04 -12.00 -10.12
C LYS A 109 -5.35 -10.84 -11.05
N TYR A 110 -5.09 -9.64 -10.55
CA TYR A 110 -5.30 -8.41 -11.29
C TYR A 110 -4.06 -7.53 -11.25
N ARG A 111 -3.78 -6.88 -12.36
CA ARG A 111 -2.92 -5.70 -12.41
C ARG A 111 -3.74 -4.49 -11.99
N VAL A 112 -3.29 -3.80 -10.94
CA VAL A 112 -3.84 -2.52 -10.49
C VAL A 112 -2.87 -1.43 -10.85
N SER A 113 -3.33 -0.41 -11.58
CA SER A 113 -2.55 0.78 -11.88
C SER A 113 -3.24 2.00 -11.28
N VAL A 114 -2.50 2.87 -10.62
CA VAL A 114 -3.01 4.15 -10.09
C VAL A 114 -2.19 5.31 -10.61
N TYR A 115 -2.87 6.36 -11.07
CA TYR A 115 -2.26 7.66 -11.31
C TYR A 115 -2.68 8.62 -10.21
N MET A 116 -1.69 9.33 -9.68
CA MET A 116 -1.82 10.12 -8.47
C MET A 116 -1.16 11.47 -8.62
N LYS A 117 -1.71 12.46 -7.93
CA LYS A 117 -1.00 13.69 -7.61
C LYS A 117 -0.32 13.54 -6.24
N LYS A 118 0.99 13.76 -6.19
CA LYS A 118 1.75 13.81 -4.94
C LYS A 118 1.71 15.22 -4.35
N ASN A 119 1.39 15.33 -3.06
CA ASN A 119 1.42 16.58 -2.30
C ASN A 119 2.15 16.35 -0.97
N GLY A 120 3.44 16.67 -0.94
CA GLY A 120 4.33 16.26 0.15
C GLY A 120 4.39 14.73 0.23
N ASP A 121 4.02 14.17 1.38
CA ASP A 121 3.98 12.73 1.62
C ASP A 121 2.61 12.09 1.30
N THR A 122 1.63 12.90 0.90
CA THR A 122 0.28 12.42 0.56
C THR A 122 0.16 12.14 -0.94
N PHE A 123 -0.53 11.07 -1.27
CA PHE A 123 -0.93 10.75 -2.64
C PHE A 123 -2.43 10.86 -2.78
N ILE A 124 -2.88 11.51 -3.86
CA ILE A 124 -4.29 11.63 -4.22
C ILE A 124 -4.50 10.93 -5.56
N ILE A 125 -5.30 9.87 -5.57
CA ILE A 125 -5.62 9.03 -6.74
C ILE A 125 -6.60 9.78 -7.62
N GLN A 126 -6.20 9.99 -8.87
CA GLN A 126 -7.00 10.60 -9.94
C GLN A 126 -7.53 9.53 -10.91
N GLU A 127 -6.76 8.45 -11.08
CA GLU A 127 -7.15 7.33 -11.93
C GLU A 127 -6.82 6.00 -11.25
N LEU A 128 -7.72 5.03 -11.39
CA LEU A 128 -7.54 3.66 -10.92
C LEU A 128 -7.98 2.68 -12.01
N SER A 129 -7.06 1.82 -12.43
CA SER A 129 -7.33 0.75 -13.38
C SER A 129 -7.13 -0.62 -12.74
N ILE A 130 -8.05 -1.54 -12.98
CA ILE A 130 -7.99 -2.94 -12.58
C ILE A 130 -8.22 -3.79 -13.82
N GLU A 131 -7.19 -4.54 -14.21
CA GLU A 131 -7.19 -5.42 -15.38
C GLU A 131 -6.79 -6.82 -14.95
N ASN A 132 -7.29 -7.85 -15.63
CA ASN A 132 -6.80 -9.21 -15.39
C ASN A 132 -5.31 -9.29 -15.76
N GLU A 133 -4.54 -10.05 -14.98
CA GLU A 133 -3.16 -10.40 -15.32
C GLU A 133 -3.10 -11.42 -16.47
#